data_AF-A0AB37SUG2-F1
#
_entry.id   AF-A0AB37SUG2-F1
#
_cell.length_a   1.000
_cell.length_b   1.000
_cell.length_c   1.000
_cell.angle_alpha   90.00
_cell.angle_beta   90.00
_cell.angle_gamma   90.00
#
_symmetry.space_group_name_H-M   'P 1'
#
loop_
_entity.id
_entity.type
_entity.pdbx_description
1 polymer ?
#
loop_
_entity_poly.entity_id
_entity_poly.type
_entity_poly.pdbx_seq_one_letter_code
_entity_poly.pdbx_strand_id
1 'polypeptide(L)'
;MGTQESTSRTVLRRLVLRRLVLGAFACVAAVIVLLVGRVVLSATGLSSDPHGYGMFAGILFTAVLTPVALGLWLLYRSLRRRGK
;
A
#
# COMPACT_ATOMS: atom_id res chain seq x y z
N MET A 1 11.93 29.12 -27.69
CA MET A 1 12.61 28.35 -26.61
C MET A 1 11.70 27.94 -25.43
N GLY A 2 10.39 28.24 -25.40
CA GLY A 2 9.51 27.90 -24.25
C GLY A 2 8.68 26.60 -24.34
N THR A 3 8.78 25.87 -25.45
CA THR A 3 7.94 24.69 -25.75
C THR A 3 8.48 23.38 -25.16
N GLN A 4 9.80 23.24 -24.96
CA GLN A 4 10.39 22.04 -24.35
C GLN A 4 10.11 21.93 -22.85
N GLU A 5 10.12 23.06 -22.14
CA GLU A 5 9.97 23.07 -20.69
C GLU A 5 8.52 22.72 -20.24
N SER A 6 7.52 23.23 -20.97
CA SER A 6 6.10 22.91 -20.73
C SER A 6 5.79 21.43 -21.01
N THR A 7 6.39 20.88 -22.07
CA THR A 7 6.28 19.46 -22.41
C THR A 7 6.88 18.59 -21.30
N SER A 8 8.07 18.94 -20.82
CA SER A 8 8.77 18.23 -19.74
C SER A 8 7.98 18.24 -18.42
N ARG A 9 7.41 19.40 -18.03
CA ARG A 9 6.53 19.52 -16.84
C ARG A 9 5.27 18.65 -16.97
N THR A 10 4.72 18.53 -18.16
CA THR A 10 3.50 17.72 -18.41
C THR A 10 3.77 16.23 -18.32
N VAL A 11 4.91 15.77 -18.85
CA VAL A 11 5.37 14.37 -18.74
C VAL A 11 5.66 14.02 -17.28
N LEU A 12 6.34 14.91 -16.55
CA LEU A 12 6.63 14.73 -15.12
C LEU A 12 5.34 14.62 -14.29
N ARG A 13 4.37 15.50 -14.55
CA ARG A 13 3.07 15.48 -13.86
C ARG A 13 2.30 14.19 -14.12
N ARG A 14 2.30 13.69 -15.35
CA ARG A 14 1.71 12.39 -15.69
C ARG A 14 2.39 11.24 -14.98
N LEU A 15 3.71 11.25 -14.88
CA LEU A 15 4.47 10.23 -14.17
C LEU A 15 4.12 10.19 -12.68
N VAL A 16 4.04 11.37 -12.04
CA VAL A 16 3.66 11.49 -10.62
C VAL A 16 2.24 10.99 -10.39
N LEU A 17 1.29 11.40 -11.26
CA LEU A 17 -0.09 10.95 -11.16
C LEU A 17 -0.20 9.42 -11.29
N ARG A 18 0.54 8.84 -12.24
CA ARG A 18 0.55 7.39 -12.46
C ARG A 18 1.08 6.63 -11.25
N ARG A 19 2.13 7.14 -10.59
CA ARG A 19 2.67 6.56 -9.35
C ARG A 19 1.71 6.70 -8.16
N LEU A 20 1.02 7.83 -8.05
CA LEU A 20 -0.01 8.05 -7.03
C LEU A 20 -1.16 7.04 -7.17
N VAL A 21 -1.66 6.87 -8.39
CA VAL A 21 -2.73 5.91 -8.68
C VAL A 21 -2.27 4.48 -8.38
N LEU A 22 -1.04 4.12 -8.80
CA LEU A 22 -0.49 2.79 -8.50
C LEU A 22 -0.37 2.55 -6.99
N GLY A 23 0.09 3.56 -6.24
CA GLY A 23 0.20 3.48 -4.79
C GLY A 23 -1.15 3.37 -4.09
N ALA A 24 -2.14 4.16 -4.52
CA ALA A 24 -3.51 4.08 -4.00
C ALA A 24 -4.15 2.72 -4.30
N PHE A 25 -3.98 2.21 -5.52
CA PHE A 25 -4.46 0.90 -5.92
C PHE A 25 -3.81 -0.22 -5.09
N ALA A 26 -2.49 -0.18 -4.91
CA ALA A 26 -1.78 -1.13 -4.06
C ALA A 26 -2.26 -1.07 -2.59
N CYS A 27 -2.53 0.13 -2.08
CA CYS A 27 -3.07 0.32 -0.73
C CYS A 27 -4.45 -0.33 -0.58
N VAL A 28 -5.37 -0.07 -1.51
CA VAL A 28 -6.71 -0.67 -1.51
C VAL A 28 -6.64 -2.19 -1.63
N ALA A 29 -5.81 -2.70 -2.53
CA ALA A 29 -5.59 -4.14 -2.70
C ALA A 29 -5.07 -4.79 -1.39
N ALA A 30 -4.13 -4.14 -0.70
CA ALA A 30 -3.63 -4.62 0.59
C ALA A 30 -4.70 -4.64 1.68
N VAL A 31 -5.56 -3.61 1.76
CA VAL A 31 -6.69 -3.57 2.70
C VAL A 31 -7.66 -4.71 2.43
N ILE A 32 -8.00 -4.95 1.17
CA ILE A 32 -8.89 -6.05 0.76
C ILE A 32 -8.28 -7.40 1.18
N VAL A 33 -7.01 -7.64 0.84
CA VAL A 33 -6.31 -8.88 1.23
C VAL A 33 -6.28 -9.06 2.74
N LEU A 34 -6.07 -7.98 3.51
CA LEU A 34 -6.07 -8.03 4.97
C LEU A 34 -7.45 -8.40 5.54
N LEU A 35 -8.52 -7.78 5.03
CA LEU A 35 -9.90 -8.07 5.45
C LEU A 35 -10.29 -9.51 5.09
N VAL A 36 -9.97 -9.96 3.88
CA VAL A 36 -10.21 -11.34 3.44
C VAL A 36 -9.42 -12.31 4.30
N GLY A 37 -8.14 -12.04 4.57
CA GLY A 37 -7.30 -12.86 5.44
C GLY A 37 -7.87 -12.97 6.85
N ARG A 38 -8.35 -11.86 7.42
CA ARG A 38 -9.06 -11.83 8.71
C ARG A 38 -10.31 -12.70 8.70
N VAL A 39 -11.13 -12.61 7.66
CA VAL A 39 -12.37 -13.39 7.53
C VAL A 39 -12.06 -14.88 7.39
N VAL A 40 -11.11 -15.25 6.54
CA VAL A 40 -10.67 -16.64 6.33
C VAL A 40 -10.07 -17.21 7.62
N LEU A 41 -9.21 -16.46 8.33
CA LEU A 41 -8.66 -16.87 9.63
C LEU A 41 -9.73 -16.98 10.71
N SER A 42 -10.72 -16.09 10.73
CA SER A 42 -11.82 -16.17 11.70
C SER A 42 -12.65 -17.43 11.45
N ALA A 43 -12.95 -17.74 10.18
CA ALA A 43 -13.72 -18.93 9.81
C ALA A 43 -12.94 -20.23 10.09
N THR A 44 -11.64 -20.26 9.78
CA THR A 44 -10.78 -21.43 10.01
C THR A 44 -10.37 -21.59 11.48
N GLY A 45 -10.13 -20.49 12.19
CA GLY A 45 -9.79 -20.49 13.62
C GLY A 45 -10.98 -20.86 14.52
N LEU A 46 -12.21 -20.56 14.12
CA LEU A 46 -13.41 -21.09 14.78
C LEU A 46 -13.58 -22.60 14.60
N SER A 47 -13.03 -23.20 13.53
CA SER A 47 -13.14 -24.65 13.28
C SER A 47 -11.95 -25.47 13.79
N SER A 48 -10.83 -24.84 14.19
CA SER A 48 -9.54 -25.52 14.34
C SER A 48 -8.72 -25.02 15.53
N ASP A 49 -9.11 -25.39 16.75
CA ASP A 49 -8.28 -25.75 17.93
C ASP A 49 -7.08 -24.84 18.40
N PRO A 50 -6.74 -24.78 19.72
CA PRO A 50 -6.13 -23.62 20.40
C PRO A 50 -4.61 -23.44 20.28
N HIS A 51 -3.90 -24.15 19.39
CA HIS A 51 -2.46 -24.44 19.55
C HIS A 51 -1.42 -23.57 18.78
N GLY A 52 -1.72 -22.36 18.29
CA GLY A 52 -0.64 -21.48 17.79
C GLY A 52 -0.97 -20.51 16.66
N TYR A 53 -2.24 -20.41 16.26
CA TYR A 53 -2.66 -19.50 15.19
C TYR A 53 -2.42 -18.00 15.48
N GLY A 54 -2.20 -17.63 16.75
CA GLY A 54 -1.82 -16.27 17.14
C GLY A 54 -0.48 -15.82 16.53
N MET A 55 0.52 -16.70 16.44
CA MET A 55 1.81 -16.37 15.82
C MET A 55 1.67 -16.24 14.30
N PHE A 56 0.90 -17.12 13.66
CA PHE A 56 0.64 -17.04 12.23
C PHE A 56 -0.12 -15.75 11.86
N ALA A 57 -1.14 -15.38 12.64
CA ALA A 57 -1.84 -14.12 12.47
C ALA A 57 -0.90 -12.91 12.62
N GLY A 58 0.01 -12.93 13.59
CA GLY A 58 1.00 -11.88 13.82
C GLY A 58 1.99 -11.70 12.66
N ILE A 59 2.51 -12.80 12.11
CA ILE A 59 3.45 -12.79 10.97
C ILE A 59 2.73 -12.32 9.70
N LEU A 60 1.53 -12.82 9.41
CA LEU A 60 0.73 -12.35 8.27
C LEU A 60 0.37 -10.87 8.41
N PHE A 61 -0.02 -10.44 9.61
CA PHE A 61 -0.34 -9.05 9.87
C PHE A 61 0.87 -8.13 9.64
N THR A 62 2.05 -8.48 10.17
CA THR A 62 3.28 -7.69 9.98
C THR A 62 3.79 -7.74 8.54
N ALA A 63 3.71 -8.88 7.86
CA ALA A 63 4.05 -9.02 6.45
C ALA A 63 3.18 -8.13 5.54
N VAL A 64 1.91 -7.90 5.92
CA VAL A 64 1.01 -6.98 5.21
C VAL A 64 1.20 -5.52 5.64
N LEU A 65 1.41 -5.26 6.93
CA LEU A 65 1.55 -3.90 7.46
C LEU A 65 2.85 -3.24 6.95
N THR A 66 3.92 -4.00 6.79
CA THR A 66 5.24 -3.52 6.33
C THR A 66 5.19 -2.82 4.95
N PRO A 67 4.67 -3.45 3.87
CA PRO A 67 4.54 -2.79 2.57
C PRO A 67 3.55 -1.62 2.59
N VAL A 68 2.49 -1.68 3.40
CA VAL A 68 1.55 -0.55 3.58
C VAL A 68 2.25 0.65 4.20
N ALA A 69 3.02 0.44 5.27
CA ALA A 69 3.81 1.48 5.92
C ALA A 69 4.87 2.08 4.97
N LEU A 70 5.54 1.24 4.18
CA LEU A 70 6.48 1.68 3.14
C LEU A 70 5.80 2.52 2.06
N GLY A 71 4.60 2.13 1.62
CA GLY A 71 3.80 2.89 0.65
C GLY A 71 3.41 4.28 1.18
N LEU A 72 2.88 4.33 2.41
CA LEU A 72 2.55 5.58 3.10
C LEU A 72 3.78 6.48 3.31
N TRP A 73 4.92 5.88 3.68
CA TRP A 73 6.17 6.60 3.86
C TRP A 73 6.68 7.23 2.56
N LEU A 74 6.62 6.49 1.45
CA LEU A 74 6.99 7.00 0.13
C LEU A 74 6.03 8.11 -0.34
N LEU A 75 4.72 7.95 -0.09
CA LEU A 75 3.71 8.97 -0.36
C LEU A 75 3.99 10.25 0.42
N TYR A 76 4.19 10.14 1.74
CA TYR A 76 4.55 11.25 2.62
C TYR A 76 5.82 11.96 2.13
N ARG A 77 6.87 11.17 1.81
CA ARG A 77 8.12 11.71 1.29
C ARG A 77 7.92 12.43 -0.04
N SER A 78 7.04 11.96 -0.91
CA SER A 78 6.73 12.63 -2.18
C SER A 78 5.97 13.93 -1.97
N LEU A 79 4.98 13.96 -1.07
CA LEU A 79 4.24 15.18 -0.73
C LEU A 79 5.17 16.23 -0.14
N ARG A 80 6.06 15.82 0.77
CA ARG A 80 7.03 16.72 1.42
C ARG A 80 8.04 17.32 0.43
N ARG A 81 8.42 16.60 -0.62
CA ARG A 81 9.29 17.14 -1.67
C ARG A 81 8.59 18.12 -2.62
N ARG A 82 7.26 18.15 -2.64
CA ARG A 82 6.47 19.02 -3.53
C ARG A 82 6.12 20.37 -2.89
N GLY A 83 6.27 20.48 -1.58
CA GLY A 83 6.10 21.73 -0.81
C GLY A 83 7.38 22.53 -0.58
N LYS A 84 8.49 22.13 -1.22
CA LYS A 84 9.76 22.85 -1.32
C LYS A 84 10.00 23.18 -2.79
#